data_AF-A0A9W6QXC2-F1
#
_entry.id   AF-A0A9W6QXC2-F1
#
_cell.length_a   1.000
_cell.length_b   1.000
_cell.length_c   1.000
_cell.angle_alpha   90.00
_cell.angle_beta   90.00
_cell.angle_gamma   90.00
#
_symmetry.space_group_name_H-M   'P 1'
#
loop_
_entity.id
_entity.type
_entity.pdbx_description
1 polymer ?
#
loop_
_entity_poly.entity_id
_entity_poly.type
_entity_poly.pdbx_seq_one_letter_code
_entity_poly.pdbx_strand_id
1 'polypeptide(L)'
;MARYLGAFALCAVALVLAGCTTTIMGSASPNQAVARQIQEERTPLTASAVFGDLTTIDYCSMFDAQAAKDAGVTDVSEPVSSYDDCYVEGKLRGLKIDVELGFLDKDQQANRMKDPVKTLPHGLVAKRDLTSRYGSCGNYLSFSDGVDLDIYSYLEDGQEGSSAAETGISQSLCSLDSALLDGVVTAVTQKKVAHLTFAPGSLGTVDPCTLIPDSLVREQAAVLHERTGVALPREANPSKHRCRWANTDRALRAALWFYIDKAPAATPPATTETIGNRSSIVNASPPDYCQIDTVLGPAPGAKNGAVSVAQIYVSLGGLEDACPVARAMANQAWPQLPLN
;
A
#
# COMPACT_ATOMS: atom_id res chain seq x y z
N MET A 1 23.13 -37.62 97.86
CA MET A 1 23.63 -36.97 96.62
C MET A 1 22.43 -36.28 95.98
N ALA A 2 22.28 -34.96 96.18
CA ALA A 2 22.48 -33.92 95.15
C ALA A 2 21.61 -34.11 93.90
N ARG A 3 20.86 -33.16 93.35
CA ARG A 3 20.43 -31.78 93.65
C ARG A 3 19.33 -31.48 92.59
N TYR A 4 18.39 -30.62 92.92
CA TYR A 4 17.32 -30.06 92.06
C TYR A 4 17.84 -29.38 90.77
N LEU A 5 16.99 -29.27 89.72
CA LEU A 5 16.47 -27.99 89.13
C LEU A 5 16.04 -28.10 87.65
N GLY A 6 14.93 -27.40 87.32
CA GLY A 6 14.62 -26.84 85.99
C GLY A 6 13.44 -27.51 85.26
N ALA A 7 12.18 -27.13 85.46
CA ALA A 7 11.48 -25.95 84.91
C ALA A 7 11.37 -25.95 83.37
N PHE A 8 10.15 -26.06 82.82
CA PHE A 8 9.48 -25.02 82.02
C PHE A 8 8.08 -25.49 81.57
N ALA A 9 7.09 -24.65 81.87
CA ALA A 9 5.70 -24.78 81.49
C ALA A 9 5.46 -24.40 80.02
N LEU A 10 4.43 -24.95 79.38
CA LEU A 10 3.66 -24.20 78.37
C LEU A 10 2.25 -24.77 78.17
N CYS A 11 1.31 -23.83 78.20
CA CYS A 11 -0.13 -23.97 78.22
C CYS A 11 -0.75 -24.17 76.82
N ALA A 12 -2.04 -24.54 76.87
CA ALA A 12 -3.15 -23.97 76.10
C ALA A 12 -3.61 -24.62 74.77
N VAL A 13 -4.84 -25.17 74.86
CA VAL A 13 -6.05 -24.85 74.07
C VAL A 13 -5.90 -24.65 72.54
N ALA A 14 -6.54 -25.55 71.76
CA ALA A 14 -7.29 -25.14 70.56
C ALA A 14 -8.36 -26.18 70.18
N LEU A 15 -9.60 -25.78 70.45
CA LEU A 15 -10.87 -26.38 70.06
C LEU A 15 -11.26 -25.85 68.67
N VAL A 16 -11.94 -26.68 67.86
CA VAL A 16 -12.79 -26.34 66.69
C VAL A 16 -12.09 -25.87 65.40
N LEU A 17 -12.04 -26.74 64.39
CA LEU A 17 -12.19 -26.36 62.97
C LEU A 17 -12.86 -27.53 62.19
N ALA A 18 -14.15 -27.77 62.45
CA ALA A 18 -15.01 -28.44 61.48
C ALA A 18 -15.39 -27.42 60.40
N GLY A 19 -14.51 -27.23 59.42
CA GLY A 19 -14.76 -26.35 58.28
C GLY A 19 -15.68 -27.04 57.28
N CYS A 20 -16.89 -26.53 57.13
CA CYS A 20 -17.79 -26.84 56.02
C CYS A 20 -17.08 -26.55 54.69
N THR A 21 -16.63 -27.60 53.99
CA THR A 21 -16.17 -27.49 52.61
C THR A 21 -17.41 -27.52 51.72
N THR A 22 -18.03 -26.36 51.50
CA THR A 22 -18.98 -26.19 50.40
C THR A 22 -18.19 -26.16 49.10
N THR A 23 -18.02 -27.31 48.46
CA THR A 23 -17.63 -27.39 47.05
C THR A 23 -18.78 -26.86 46.22
N ILE A 24 -18.68 -25.60 45.78
CA ILE A 24 -19.53 -25.05 44.72
C ILE A 24 -19.09 -25.73 43.42
N MET A 25 -19.79 -26.79 43.01
CA MET A 25 -19.67 -27.36 41.67
C MET A 25 -20.35 -26.42 40.67
N GLY A 26 -19.66 -25.34 40.31
CA GLY A 26 -19.99 -24.55 39.13
C GLY A 26 -19.12 -25.04 37.97
N SER A 27 -19.69 -25.77 37.02
CA SER A 27 -19.05 -25.92 35.72
C SER A 27 -19.00 -24.54 35.07
N ALA A 28 -17.81 -23.94 35.00
CA ALA A 28 -17.61 -22.72 34.22
C ALA A 28 -17.93 -23.04 32.76
N SER A 29 -19.18 -22.83 32.35
CA SER A 29 -19.55 -22.87 30.94
C SER A 29 -18.91 -21.63 30.30
N PRO A 30 -17.96 -21.77 29.37
CA PRO A 30 -17.40 -20.63 28.68
C PRO A 30 -18.56 -19.83 28.08
N ASN A 31 -18.56 -18.52 28.29
CA ASN A 31 -19.53 -17.65 27.62
C ASN A 31 -19.34 -17.84 26.11
N GLN A 32 -20.33 -18.44 25.44
CA GLN A 32 -20.23 -18.78 24.03
C GLN A 32 -20.03 -17.55 23.14
N ALA A 33 -20.53 -16.38 23.54
CA ALA A 33 -20.27 -15.13 22.84
C ALA A 33 -18.78 -14.74 22.91
N VAL A 34 -18.15 -14.91 24.08
CA VAL A 34 -16.70 -14.65 24.26
C VAL A 34 -15.88 -15.67 23.48
N ALA A 35 -16.24 -16.95 23.50
CA ALA A 35 -15.55 -17.98 22.73
C ALA A 35 -15.65 -17.72 21.22
N ARG A 36 -16.82 -17.30 20.73
CA ARG A 36 -17.04 -16.94 19.34
C ARG A 36 -16.25 -15.70 18.94
N GLN A 37 -16.25 -14.65 19.77
CA GLN A 37 -15.45 -13.45 19.53
C GLN A 37 -13.95 -13.78 19.45
N ILE A 38 -13.42 -14.58 20.38
CA ILE A 38 -12.01 -15.02 20.35
C ILE A 38 -11.71 -15.82 19.07
N GLN A 39 -12.64 -16.67 18.64
CA GLN A 39 -12.48 -17.44 17.41
C GLN A 39 -12.50 -16.55 16.16
N GLU A 40 -13.39 -15.55 16.13
CA GLU A 40 -13.47 -14.55 15.05
C GLU A 40 -12.18 -13.71 15.00
N GLU A 41 -11.70 -13.21 16.14
CA GLU A 41 -10.43 -12.47 16.27
C GLU A 41 -9.19 -13.27 15.87
N ARG A 42 -9.22 -14.60 16.04
CA ARG A 42 -8.14 -15.51 15.64
C ARG A 42 -8.22 -15.95 14.19
N THR A 43 -9.36 -15.79 13.54
CA THR A 43 -9.51 -16.19 12.14
C THR A 43 -8.68 -15.24 11.28
N PRO A 44 -7.66 -15.73 10.54
CA PRO A 44 -6.84 -14.86 9.73
C PRO A 44 -7.64 -14.17 8.61
N LEU A 45 -7.46 -12.87 8.45
CA LEU A 45 -8.03 -12.13 7.33
C LEU A 45 -7.14 -12.26 6.11
N THR A 46 -7.74 -12.63 4.98
CA THR A 46 -7.12 -12.59 3.65
C THR A 46 -7.60 -11.34 2.93
N ALA A 47 -6.79 -10.77 2.03
CA ALA A 47 -7.21 -9.63 1.22
C ALA A 47 -8.47 -9.98 0.43
N SER A 48 -8.52 -11.20 -0.13
CA SER A 48 -9.69 -11.70 -0.85
C SER A 48 -10.97 -11.79 0.01
N ALA A 49 -10.86 -12.08 1.31
CA ALA A 49 -12.02 -12.12 2.21
C ALA A 49 -12.48 -10.73 2.67
N VAL A 50 -11.55 -9.79 2.80
CA VAL A 50 -11.84 -8.41 3.22
C VAL A 50 -12.44 -7.61 2.07
N PHE A 51 -11.81 -7.70 0.90
CA PHE A 51 -12.16 -6.88 -0.27
C PHE A 51 -13.10 -7.62 -1.22
N GLY A 52 -13.18 -8.96 -1.20
CA GLY A 52 -13.96 -9.67 -2.21
C GLY A 52 -13.34 -9.52 -3.60
N ASP A 53 -13.89 -8.62 -4.42
CA ASP A 53 -13.34 -8.30 -5.74
C ASP A 53 -12.24 -7.24 -5.64
N LEU A 54 -11.00 -7.69 -5.76
CA LEU A 54 -9.79 -6.84 -5.69
C LEU A 54 -9.72 -5.81 -6.81
N THR A 55 -10.50 -5.98 -7.89
CA THR A 55 -10.49 -5.07 -9.03
C THR A 55 -11.38 -3.86 -8.84
N THR A 56 -12.19 -3.79 -7.78
CA THR A 56 -13.16 -2.71 -7.59
C THR A 56 -13.01 -1.99 -6.26
N ILE A 57 -11.87 -2.11 -5.58
CA ILE A 57 -11.67 -1.48 -4.26
C ILE A 57 -11.72 0.04 -4.38
N ASP A 58 -12.52 0.70 -3.55
CA ASP A 58 -12.42 2.14 -3.34
C ASP A 58 -11.48 2.41 -2.16
N TYR A 59 -10.19 2.61 -2.45
CA TYR A 59 -9.16 2.82 -1.42
C TYR A 59 -9.47 4.03 -0.54
N CYS A 60 -10.13 5.07 -1.07
CA CYS A 60 -10.47 6.26 -0.29
C CYS A 60 -11.50 6.00 0.80
N SER A 61 -12.29 4.93 0.71
CA SER A 61 -13.20 4.50 1.78
C SER A 61 -12.48 4.06 3.06
N MET A 62 -11.19 3.76 2.96
CA MET A 62 -10.32 3.39 4.08
C MET A 62 -9.47 4.56 4.60
N PHE A 63 -9.48 5.72 3.93
CA PHE A 63 -8.72 6.88 4.37
C PHE A 63 -9.35 7.54 5.59
N ASP A 64 -8.60 7.60 6.70
CA ASP A 64 -9.03 8.26 7.92
C ASP A 64 -8.50 9.70 7.98
N ALA A 65 -9.32 10.63 7.48
CA ALA A 65 -8.99 12.06 7.47
C ALA A 65 -8.83 12.65 8.89
N GLN A 66 -9.44 12.06 9.91
CA GLN A 66 -9.27 12.52 11.28
C GLN A 66 -7.92 12.04 11.83
N ALA A 67 -7.53 10.79 11.57
CA ALA A 67 -6.20 10.28 11.93
C ALA A 67 -5.08 11.12 11.28
N ALA A 68 -5.25 11.54 10.02
CA ALA A 68 -4.30 12.45 9.36
C ALA A 68 -4.18 13.79 10.10
N LYS A 69 -5.31 14.40 10.47
CA LYS A 69 -5.34 15.68 11.22
C LYS A 69 -4.73 15.55 12.61
N ASP A 70 -5.01 14.45 13.31
CA ASP A 70 -4.47 14.16 14.63
C ASP A 70 -2.95 13.91 14.58
N ALA A 71 -2.45 13.38 13.46
CA ALA A 71 -1.02 13.27 13.16
C ALA A 71 -0.37 14.62 12.76
N GLY A 72 -1.13 15.71 12.72
CA GLY A 72 -0.64 17.07 12.48
C GLY A 72 -0.71 17.53 11.02
N VAL A 73 -1.43 16.81 10.16
CA VAL A 73 -1.68 17.25 8.78
C VAL A 73 -2.74 18.35 8.77
N THR A 74 -2.42 19.43 8.07
CA THR A 74 -3.30 20.59 7.84
C THR A 74 -3.66 20.67 6.36
N ASP A 75 -4.70 21.44 6.02
CA ASP A 75 -5.17 21.60 4.63
C ASP A 75 -5.41 20.27 3.87
N VAL A 76 -5.86 19.23 4.58
CA VAL A 76 -6.16 17.91 4.00
C VAL A 76 -7.20 18.07 2.89
N SER A 77 -6.86 17.67 1.67
CA SER A 77 -7.76 17.72 0.53
C SER A 77 -8.91 16.71 0.66
N GLU A 78 -9.93 16.87 -0.18
CA GLU A 78 -10.86 15.77 -0.40
C GLU A 78 -10.10 14.59 -1.04
N PRO A 79 -10.28 13.35 -0.55
CA PRO A 79 -9.65 12.19 -1.15
C PRO A 79 -10.11 11.97 -2.59
N VAL A 80 -9.17 11.62 -3.47
CA VAL A 80 -9.41 11.37 -4.88
C VAL A 80 -9.23 9.88 -5.16
N SER A 81 -10.33 9.18 -5.44
CA SER A 81 -10.27 7.78 -5.84
C SER A 81 -9.68 7.66 -7.24
N SER A 82 -8.65 6.83 -7.37
CA SER A 82 -8.08 6.36 -8.62
C SER A 82 -8.39 4.85 -8.77
N TYR A 83 -7.86 4.21 -9.80
CA TYR A 83 -8.12 2.79 -10.05
C TYR A 83 -7.45 1.89 -9.02
N ASP A 84 -6.28 2.29 -8.53
CA ASP A 84 -5.36 1.40 -7.83
C ASP A 84 -4.86 1.97 -6.49
N ASP A 85 -5.32 3.17 -6.18
CA ASP A 85 -4.90 3.98 -5.05
C ASP A 85 -5.95 5.06 -4.72
N CYS A 86 -5.78 5.64 -3.54
CA CYS A 86 -6.42 6.86 -3.12
C CYS A 86 -5.34 7.91 -2.90
N TYR A 87 -5.50 9.07 -3.53
CA TYR A 87 -4.57 10.18 -3.42
C TYR A 87 -5.16 11.30 -2.56
N VAL A 88 -4.35 11.81 -1.64
CA VAL A 88 -4.72 12.92 -0.73
C VAL A 88 -3.54 13.89 -0.60
N GLU A 89 -3.80 15.17 -0.81
CA GLU A 89 -2.84 16.25 -0.60
C GLU A 89 -3.01 16.84 0.82
N GLY A 90 -1.94 17.37 1.39
CA GLY A 90 -2.01 18.11 2.65
C GLY A 90 -0.73 18.86 2.97
N LYS A 91 -0.64 19.34 4.21
CA LYS A 91 0.57 19.97 4.74
C LYS A 91 0.95 19.42 6.10
N LEU A 92 2.20 19.00 6.24
CA LEU A 92 2.78 18.55 7.49
C LEU A 92 3.94 19.47 7.88
N ARG A 93 3.83 20.10 9.05
CA ARG A 93 4.80 21.14 9.50
C ARG A 93 4.98 22.28 8.49
N GLY A 94 3.92 22.61 7.75
CA GLY A 94 3.92 23.66 6.72
C GLY A 94 4.52 23.26 5.38
N LEU A 95 5.11 22.07 5.27
CA LEU A 95 5.57 21.48 4.00
C LEU A 95 4.43 20.75 3.33
N LYS A 96 4.38 20.78 2.00
CA LYS A 96 3.34 20.07 1.27
C LYS A 96 3.68 18.60 1.19
N ILE A 97 2.67 17.77 1.37
CA ILE A 97 2.79 16.32 1.34
C ILE A 97 1.69 15.72 0.50
N ASP A 98 2.02 14.58 -0.07
CA ASP A 98 1.10 13.68 -0.74
C ASP A 98 1.00 12.39 0.08
N VAL A 99 -0.19 11.81 0.10
CA VAL A 99 -0.49 10.53 0.72
C VAL A 99 -1.17 9.65 -0.30
N GLU A 100 -0.61 8.48 -0.51
CA GLU A 100 -1.17 7.40 -1.32
C GLU A 100 -1.56 6.23 -0.41
N LEU A 101 -2.81 5.78 -0.55
CA LEU A 101 -3.31 4.56 0.08
C LEU A 101 -3.70 3.56 -1.00
N GLY A 102 -3.08 2.38 -0.98
CA GLY A 102 -2.85 1.60 -2.18
C GLY A 102 -1.35 1.62 -2.48
N PHE A 103 -0.80 0.73 -3.28
CA PHE A 103 -1.41 -0.32 -4.10
C PHE A 103 -1.54 -1.65 -3.36
N LEU A 104 -2.11 -2.68 -4.02
CA LEU A 104 -1.99 -4.07 -3.58
C LEU A 104 -0.80 -4.77 -4.25
N ASP A 105 0.15 -5.28 -3.47
CA ASP A 105 1.30 -6.08 -3.94
C ASP A 105 1.22 -7.52 -3.41
N LYS A 106 1.74 -8.52 -4.15
CA LYS A 106 1.78 -9.93 -3.70
C LYS A 106 3.19 -10.47 -3.47
N ASP A 107 4.21 -9.71 -3.84
CA ASP A 107 5.60 -10.15 -3.77
C ASP A 107 6.29 -9.62 -2.51
N GLN A 108 6.97 -10.51 -1.78
CA GLN A 108 7.74 -10.13 -0.61
C GLN A 108 8.94 -9.29 -1.04
N GLN A 109 8.90 -8.00 -0.75
CA GLN A 109 10.05 -7.13 -0.95
C GLN A 109 10.95 -7.18 0.29
N ALA A 110 12.25 -7.39 0.08
CA ALA A 110 13.22 -7.63 1.16
C ALA A 110 13.37 -6.44 2.14
N ASN A 111 13.03 -5.23 1.70
CA ASN A 111 13.05 -4.00 2.50
C ASN A 111 11.79 -3.82 3.37
N ARG A 112 10.71 -4.57 3.11
CA ARG A 112 9.46 -4.50 3.88
C ARG A 112 9.55 -5.42 5.10
N MET A 113 9.85 -4.86 6.26
CA MET A 113 10.01 -5.64 7.48
C MET A 113 8.82 -5.49 8.43
N LYS A 114 8.47 -6.55 9.14
CA LYS A 114 7.47 -6.52 10.21
C LYS A 114 7.79 -5.40 11.20
N ASP A 115 6.79 -4.60 11.52
CA ASP A 115 6.88 -3.63 12.59
C ASP A 115 6.89 -4.38 13.95
N PRO A 116 7.98 -4.29 14.74
CA PRO A 116 8.07 -5.01 16.00
C PRO A 116 7.17 -4.43 17.10
N VAL A 117 6.66 -3.20 16.96
CA VAL A 117 5.86 -2.54 18.00
C VAL A 117 4.35 -2.64 17.77
N LYS A 118 3.92 -2.95 16.54
CA LYS A 118 2.50 -3.11 16.21
C LYS A 118 2.08 -4.59 16.21
N THR A 119 1.11 -4.91 17.05
CA THR A 119 0.41 -6.21 17.04
C THR A 119 -1.02 -5.98 16.56
N LEU A 120 -1.39 -6.61 15.45
CA LEU A 120 -2.70 -6.45 14.83
C LEU A 120 -3.56 -7.72 15.00
N PRO A 121 -4.90 -7.59 15.03
CA PRO A 121 -5.81 -8.73 15.13
C PRO A 121 -5.88 -9.51 13.81
N HIS A 122 -6.56 -10.66 13.83
CA HIS A 122 -6.87 -11.45 12.64
C HIS A 122 -5.67 -11.83 11.76
N GLY A 123 -4.51 -12.07 12.37
CA GLY A 123 -3.30 -12.46 11.64
C GLY A 123 -2.77 -11.40 10.67
N LEU A 124 -3.30 -10.16 10.73
CA LEU A 124 -2.76 -9.02 10.00
C LEU A 124 -1.36 -8.69 10.51
N VAL A 125 -0.49 -8.20 9.63
CA VAL A 125 0.87 -7.81 10.01
C VAL A 125 1.15 -6.40 9.49
N ALA A 126 1.48 -5.49 10.40
CA ALA A 126 2.06 -4.21 10.03
C ALA A 126 3.50 -4.43 9.57
N LYS A 127 3.86 -3.87 8.41
CA LYS A 127 5.25 -3.77 7.96
C LYS A 127 5.61 -2.30 7.72
N ARG A 128 6.91 -2.03 7.74
CA ARG A 128 7.52 -0.73 7.44
C ARG A 128 8.62 -0.91 6.40
N ASP A 129 8.81 0.09 5.56
CA ASP A 129 9.96 0.16 4.68
C ASP A 129 11.18 0.69 5.48
N LEU A 130 12.29 -0.05 5.44
CA LEU A 130 13.55 0.38 6.06
C LEU A 130 14.42 1.23 5.14
N THR A 131 14.03 1.37 3.88
CA THR A 131 14.82 2.03 2.83
C THR A 131 14.21 3.34 2.36
N SER A 132 13.12 3.81 3.00
CA SER A 132 12.47 5.06 2.64
C SER A 132 13.48 6.21 2.66
N ARG A 133 13.46 6.98 1.57
CA ARG A 133 14.40 8.09 1.37
C ARG A 133 13.98 9.30 2.21
N TYR A 134 14.89 10.25 2.38
CA TYR A 134 14.55 11.54 2.99
C TYR A 134 13.33 12.15 2.29
N GLY A 135 12.35 12.60 3.05
CA GLY A 135 11.12 13.16 2.49
C GLY A 135 10.05 12.14 2.11
N SER A 136 10.20 10.87 2.46
CA SER A 136 9.16 9.84 2.25
C SER A 136 9.05 8.90 3.45
N CYS A 137 7.91 8.22 3.58
CA CYS A 137 7.74 7.03 4.39
C CYS A 137 6.78 6.04 3.74
N GLY A 138 6.99 4.74 4.00
CA GLY A 138 6.08 3.68 3.57
C GLY A 138 5.78 2.69 4.70
N ASN A 139 4.50 2.47 4.95
CA ASN A 139 3.97 1.39 5.77
C ASN A 139 3.12 0.45 4.93
N TYR A 140 2.93 -0.78 5.42
CA TYR A 140 2.16 -1.79 4.72
C TYR A 140 1.29 -2.57 5.69
N LEU A 141 0.08 -2.90 5.24
CA LEU A 141 -0.78 -3.88 5.88
C LEU A 141 -0.72 -5.21 5.12
N SER A 142 -0.15 -6.22 5.74
CA SER A 142 -0.07 -7.56 5.17
C SER A 142 -1.22 -8.45 5.61
N PHE A 143 -1.86 -9.08 4.63
CA PHE A 143 -2.90 -10.07 4.80
C PHE A 143 -2.33 -11.50 4.80
N SER A 144 -3.10 -12.45 5.33
CA SER A 144 -2.65 -13.85 5.48
C SER A 144 -2.53 -14.63 4.16
N ASP A 145 -3.07 -14.13 3.05
CA ASP A 145 -2.89 -14.65 1.69
C ASP A 145 -1.67 -14.07 0.96
N GLY A 146 -0.81 -13.31 1.68
CA GLY A 146 0.44 -12.78 1.17
C GLY A 146 0.29 -11.52 0.32
N VAL A 147 -0.88 -10.90 0.33
CA VAL A 147 -1.10 -9.58 -0.28
C VAL A 147 -0.75 -8.50 0.75
N ASP A 148 -0.03 -7.46 0.32
CA ASP A 148 0.28 -6.26 1.08
C ASP A 148 -0.53 -5.10 0.48
N LEU A 149 -1.13 -4.27 1.35
CA LEU A 149 -1.68 -2.96 1.00
C LEU A 149 -0.68 -1.89 1.42
N ASP A 150 -0.27 -1.05 0.48
CA ASP A 150 0.70 0.01 0.70
C ASP A 150 0.03 1.28 1.26
N ILE A 151 0.77 2.00 2.10
CA ILE A 151 0.45 3.32 2.66
C ILE A 151 1.73 4.12 2.53
N TYR A 152 1.72 5.13 1.69
CA TYR A 152 2.93 5.87 1.35
C TYR A 152 2.67 7.36 1.48
N SER A 153 3.56 8.08 2.16
CA SER A 153 3.53 9.53 2.20
C SER A 153 4.86 10.12 1.81
N TYR A 154 4.83 11.22 1.08
CA TYR A 154 6.04 11.88 0.57
C TYR A 154 5.86 13.38 0.42
N LEU A 155 6.97 14.10 0.36
CA LEU A 155 6.98 15.54 0.07
C LEU A 155 6.74 15.77 -1.43
N GLU A 156 5.97 16.80 -1.77
CA GLU A 156 5.81 17.20 -3.18
C GLU A 156 7.19 17.55 -3.80
N ASP A 157 7.37 17.22 -5.08
CA ASP A 157 8.60 17.40 -5.84
C ASP A 157 9.27 18.76 -5.62
N GLY A 158 10.60 18.74 -5.47
CA GLY A 158 11.40 19.94 -5.23
C GLY A 158 11.49 20.39 -3.77
N GLN A 159 10.84 19.67 -2.83
CA GLN A 159 11.01 19.87 -1.37
C GLN A 159 11.99 18.87 -0.71
N GLU A 160 12.53 17.91 -1.48
CA GLU A 160 13.35 16.78 -1.00
C GLU A 160 14.83 17.12 -0.67
N GLY A 161 15.18 18.41 -0.54
CA GLY A 161 16.55 18.86 -0.24
C GLY A 161 17.02 18.62 1.21
N SER A 162 18.19 19.17 1.56
CA SER A 162 18.80 19.10 2.91
C SER A 162 17.85 19.50 4.05
N SER A 163 16.82 20.29 3.74
CA SER A 163 15.72 20.64 4.64
C SER A 163 14.93 19.44 5.19
N ALA A 164 14.76 18.34 4.44
CA ALA A 164 14.00 17.19 4.93
C ALA A 164 14.73 16.46 6.07
N ALA A 165 16.06 16.30 5.94
CA ALA A 165 16.90 15.74 6.99
C ALA A 165 17.01 16.69 8.21
N GLU A 166 17.13 18.00 7.96
CA GLU A 166 17.24 19.02 9.01
C GLU A 166 15.94 19.23 9.81
N THR A 167 14.78 18.98 9.21
CA THR A 167 13.46 19.21 9.84
C THR A 167 12.88 18.01 10.58
N GLY A 168 13.51 16.82 10.47
CA GLY A 168 12.96 15.58 11.03
C GLY A 168 11.58 15.22 10.46
N ILE A 169 11.31 15.64 9.22
CA ILE A 169 10.00 15.45 8.58
C ILE A 169 9.73 13.98 8.29
N SER A 170 10.74 13.18 7.93
CA SER A 170 10.60 11.74 7.68
C SER A 170 9.99 10.98 8.86
N GLN A 171 10.41 11.25 10.11
CA GLN A 171 9.77 10.65 11.29
C GLN A 171 8.30 11.06 11.43
N SER A 172 7.95 12.28 10.99
CA SER A 172 6.58 12.78 11.04
C SER A 172 5.72 12.10 9.97
N LEU A 173 6.26 11.92 8.76
CA LEU A 173 5.62 11.14 7.69
C LEU A 173 5.38 9.69 8.12
N CYS A 174 6.37 9.04 8.73
CA CYS A 174 6.17 7.69 9.27
C CYS A 174 5.16 7.61 10.41
N SER A 175 5.05 8.66 11.23
CA SER A 175 4.02 8.74 12.27
C SER A 175 2.63 8.90 11.67
N LEU A 176 2.51 9.71 10.60
CA LEU A 176 1.30 9.84 9.79
C LEU A 176 0.89 8.50 9.18
N ASP A 177 1.78 7.81 8.47
CA ASP A 177 1.48 6.51 7.85
C ASP A 177 1.09 5.47 8.90
N SER A 178 1.72 5.51 10.08
CA SER A 178 1.37 4.62 11.19
C SER A 178 -0.03 4.88 11.72
N ALA A 179 -0.49 6.14 11.75
CA ALA A 179 -1.84 6.51 12.15
C ALA A 179 -2.86 6.14 11.07
N LEU A 180 -2.53 6.37 9.80
CA LEU A 180 -3.37 5.95 8.67
C LEU A 180 -3.52 4.43 8.61
N LEU A 181 -2.45 3.68 8.88
CA LEU A 181 -2.50 2.22 9.01
C LEU A 181 -3.52 1.78 10.06
N ASP A 182 -3.63 2.47 11.19
CA ASP A 182 -4.61 2.14 12.23
C ASP A 182 -6.06 2.41 11.74
N GLY A 183 -6.25 3.48 10.96
CA GLY A 183 -7.51 3.77 10.26
C GLY A 183 -7.88 2.67 9.25
N VAL A 184 -6.92 2.24 8.42
CA VAL A 184 -7.09 1.14 7.46
C VAL A 184 -7.43 -0.16 8.17
N VAL A 185 -6.69 -0.53 9.23
CA VAL A 185 -6.96 -1.72 10.05
C VAL A 185 -8.39 -1.66 10.61
N THR A 186 -8.83 -0.50 11.08
CA THR A 186 -10.20 -0.30 11.56
C THR A 186 -11.22 -0.52 10.44
N ALA A 187 -10.99 0.05 9.25
CA ALA A 187 -11.89 -0.11 8.10
C ALA A 187 -12.02 -1.57 7.65
N VAL A 188 -10.90 -2.30 7.52
CA VAL A 188 -10.92 -3.70 7.08
C VAL A 188 -11.54 -4.64 8.12
N THR A 189 -11.24 -4.45 9.41
CA THR A 189 -11.79 -5.30 10.48
C THR A 189 -13.28 -5.04 10.71
N GLN A 190 -13.74 -3.81 10.50
CA GLN A 190 -15.16 -3.45 10.59
C GLN A 190 -15.94 -3.66 9.29
N LYS A 191 -15.30 -4.20 8.24
CA LYS A 191 -15.93 -4.46 6.92
C LYS A 191 -16.56 -3.20 6.32
N LYS A 192 -15.84 -2.08 6.39
CA LYS A 192 -16.27 -0.76 5.89
C LYS A 192 -15.64 -0.39 4.54
N VAL A 193 -14.92 -1.30 3.91
CA VAL A 193 -14.32 -1.04 2.59
C VAL A 193 -15.42 -0.97 1.54
N ALA A 194 -15.45 0.12 0.79
CA ALA A 194 -16.38 0.34 -0.31
C ALA A 194 -15.78 -0.13 -1.65
N HIS A 195 -16.65 -0.17 -2.66
CA HIS A 195 -16.30 -0.60 -4.00
C HIS A 195 -16.69 0.44 -5.05
N LEU A 196 -15.78 0.68 -5.99
CA LEU A 196 -16.01 1.44 -7.21
C LEU A 196 -16.89 0.63 -8.17
N THR A 197 -17.69 1.35 -8.95
CA THR A 197 -18.44 0.78 -10.07
C THR A 197 -17.91 1.37 -11.36
N PHE A 198 -17.37 0.50 -12.21
CA PHE A 198 -16.81 0.89 -13.50
C PHE A 198 -17.85 0.75 -14.60
N ALA A 199 -18.02 1.81 -15.39
CA ALA A 199 -18.89 1.78 -16.56
C ALA A 199 -18.29 0.84 -17.63
N PRO A 200 -19.13 0.19 -18.45
CA PRO A 200 -18.65 -0.56 -19.62
C PRO A 200 -17.76 0.32 -20.50
N GLY A 201 -16.60 -0.19 -20.92
CA GLY A 201 -15.65 0.56 -21.74
C GLY A 201 -14.77 1.55 -20.96
N SER A 202 -14.82 1.57 -19.62
CA SER A 202 -13.84 2.32 -18.81
C SER A 202 -12.55 1.51 -18.58
N LEU A 203 -11.44 2.20 -18.27
CA LEU A 203 -10.16 1.54 -17.95
C LEU A 203 -10.26 0.60 -16.75
N GLY A 204 -11.16 0.86 -15.81
CA GLY A 204 -11.38 -0.02 -14.65
C GLY A 204 -11.95 -1.40 -15.01
N THR A 205 -12.27 -1.66 -16.28
CA THR A 205 -12.66 -2.99 -16.78
C THR A 205 -11.55 -3.69 -17.57
N VAL A 206 -10.38 -3.06 -17.69
CA VAL A 206 -9.27 -3.51 -18.52
C VAL A 206 -8.12 -3.98 -17.63
N ASP A 207 -7.61 -5.18 -17.89
CA ASP A 207 -6.39 -5.67 -17.25
C ASP A 207 -5.17 -5.27 -18.11
N PRO A 208 -4.32 -4.33 -17.66
CA PRO A 208 -3.17 -3.85 -18.44
C PRO A 208 -2.14 -4.96 -18.69
N CYS A 209 -2.08 -6.01 -17.86
CA CYS A 209 -1.18 -7.13 -18.07
C CYS A 209 -1.59 -8.02 -19.26
N THR A 210 -2.82 -7.88 -19.76
CA THR A 210 -3.25 -8.55 -20.98
C THR A 210 -2.90 -7.78 -22.25
N LEU A 211 -2.58 -6.48 -22.13
CA LEU A 211 -2.33 -5.61 -23.27
C LEU A 211 -0.91 -5.74 -23.83
N ILE A 212 0.05 -6.07 -22.96
CA ILE A 212 1.49 -6.15 -23.28
C ILE A 212 1.99 -7.57 -22.98
N PRO A 213 2.43 -8.34 -23.98
CA PRO A 213 2.98 -9.67 -23.76
C PRO A 213 4.40 -9.61 -23.18
N ASP A 214 4.77 -10.59 -22.36
CA ASP A 214 6.14 -10.69 -21.78
C ASP A 214 7.24 -10.78 -22.83
N SER A 215 6.92 -11.37 -23.98
CA SER A 215 7.86 -11.47 -25.09
C SER A 215 8.26 -10.10 -25.62
N LEU A 216 7.35 -9.12 -25.66
CA LEU A 216 7.64 -7.77 -26.13
C LEU A 216 8.61 -7.09 -25.16
N VAL A 217 8.35 -7.11 -23.86
CA VAL A 217 9.23 -6.46 -22.87
C VAL A 217 10.61 -7.12 -22.87
N ARG A 218 10.68 -8.45 -22.97
CA ARG A 218 11.95 -9.17 -23.10
C ARG A 218 12.72 -8.81 -24.37
N GLU A 219 12.05 -8.69 -25.51
CA GLU A 219 12.67 -8.31 -26.78
C GLU A 219 13.20 -6.88 -26.74
N GLN A 220 12.39 -5.96 -26.22
CA GLN A 220 12.76 -4.54 -26.12
C GLN A 220 13.86 -4.28 -25.09
N ALA A 221 13.97 -5.11 -24.05
CA ALA A 221 15.05 -5.06 -23.06
C ALA A 221 16.15 -6.11 -23.33
N ALA A 222 16.23 -6.66 -24.55
CA ALA A 222 17.20 -7.71 -24.86
C ALA A 222 18.65 -7.20 -24.78
N VAL A 223 18.91 -5.97 -25.21
CA VAL A 223 20.26 -5.37 -25.15
C VAL A 223 20.70 -5.16 -23.70
N LEU A 224 19.82 -4.65 -22.83
CA LEU A 224 20.02 -4.61 -21.38
C LEU A 224 20.38 -6.00 -20.86
N HIS A 225 19.60 -7.03 -21.22
CA HIS A 225 19.82 -8.39 -20.76
C HIS A 225 21.17 -8.95 -21.23
N GLU A 226 21.51 -8.83 -22.50
CA GLU A 226 22.77 -9.30 -23.07
C GLU A 226 23.99 -8.64 -22.41
N ARG A 227 23.89 -7.34 -22.11
CA ARG A 227 25.01 -6.58 -21.51
C ARG A 227 25.16 -6.79 -20.01
N THR A 228 24.07 -7.02 -19.29
CA THR A 228 24.06 -6.97 -17.82
C THR A 228 23.65 -8.27 -17.15
N GLY A 229 23.09 -9.21 -17.90
CA GLY A 229 22.44 -10.43 -17.39
C GLY A 229 21.13 -10.14 -16.64
N VAL A 230 20.68 -8.89 -16.59
CA VAL A 230 19.48 -8.49 -15.84
C VAL A 230 18.23 -8.80 -16.66
N ALA A 231 17.22 -9.37 -16.00
CA ALA A 231 15.89 -9.57 -16.58
C ALA A 231 14.87 -8.70 -15.84
N LEU A 232 13.79 -8.34 -16.53
CA LEU A 232 12.63 -7.66 -15.98
C LEU A 232 11.46 -8.66 -15.91
N PRO A 233 11.39 -9.54 -14.89
CA PRO A 233 10.24 -10.41 -14.71
C PRO A 233 8.97 -9.59 -14.47
N ARG A 234 7.83 -10.10 -14.95
CA ARG A 234 6.52 -9.55 -14.62
C ARG A 234 6.22 -9.80 -13.15
N GLU A 235 5.75 -8.78 -12.46
CA GLU A 235 5.31 -8.88 -11.08
C GLU A 235 3.80 -9.11 -10.97
N ALA A 236 3.39 -9.73 -9.87
CA ALA A 236 1.98 -10.01 -9.63
C ALA A 236 1.25 -8.75 -9.14
N ASN A 237 0.17 -8.38 -9.83
CA ASN A 237 -0.72 -7.30 -9.40
C ASN A 237 -2.15 -7.81 -9.14
N PRO A 238 -2.56 -7.98 -7.87
CA PRO A 238 -3.87 -8.52 -7.51
C PRO A 238 -5.07 -7.68 -7.99
N SER A 239 -4.92 -6.36 -8.07
CA SER A 239 -6.00 -5.42 -8.39
C SER A 239 -6.30 -5.27 -9.88
N LYS A 240 -5.38 -5.70 -10.74
CA LYS A 240 -5.49 -5.65 -12.21
C LYS A 240 -5.63 -4.26 -12.83
N HIS A 241 -5.17 -3.17 -12.20
CA HIS A 241 -5.10 -1.83 -12.85
C HIS A 241 -3.69 -1.33 -13.13
N ARG A 242 -2.67 -2.13 -12.79
CA ARG A 242 -1.27 -1.94 -13.20
C ARG A 242 -0.64 -3.25 -13.67
N CYS A 243 0.29 -3.13 -14.61
CA CYS A 243 1.20 -4.18 -14.98
C CYS A 243 2.64 -3.70 -14.88
N ARG A 244 3.50 -4.45 -14.19
CA ARG A 244 4.89 -4.08 -13.96
C ARG A 244 5.82 -5.23 -14.32
N TRP A 245 6.91 -4.88 -14.98
CA TRP A 245 8.10 -5.71 -15.15
C TRP A 245 9.25 -4.99 -14.46
N ALA A 246 9.89 -5.64 -13.50
CA ALA A 246 10.89 -4.94 -12.72
C ALA A 246 11.99 -5.86 -12.21
N ASN A 247 13.14 -5.24 -11.97
CA ASN A 247 14.24 -5.82 -11.23
C ASN A 247 14.48 -4.93 -10.01
N THR A 248 13.96 -5.34 -8.85
CA THR A 248 14.02 -4.54 -7.62
C THR A 248 15.46 -4.30 -7.17
N ASP A 249 16.35 -5.30 -7.31
CA ASP A 249 17.76 -5.19 -6.92
C ASP A 249 18.53 -4.10 -7.68
N ARG A 250 18.09 -3.80 -8.90
CA ARG A 250 18.69 -2.78 -9.77
C ARG A 250 17.82 -1.54 -9.94
N ALA A 251 16.67 -1.48 -9.25
CA ALA A 251 15.67 -0.42 -9.39
C ALA A 251 15.26 -0.15 -10.85
N LEU A 252 15.21 -1.19 -11.69
CA LEU A 252 14.79 -1.10 -13.09
C LEU A 252 13.31 -1.44 -13.20
N ARG A 253 12.56 -0.70 -14.00
CA ARG A 253 11.11 -0.85 -14.12
C ARG A 253 10.64 -0.51 -15.52
N ALA A 254 9.77 -1.34 -16.08
CA ALA A 254 8.88 -1.01 -17.18
C ALA A 254 7.46 -1.31 -16.72
N ALA A 255 6.50 -0.45 -17.01
CA ALA A 255 5.16 -0.64 -16.48
C ALA A 255 4.08 0.10 -17.27
N LEU A 256 2.84 -0.39 -17.17
CA LEU A 256 1.62 0.23 -17.69
C LEU A 256 0.60 0.36 -16.55
N TRP A 257 0.23 1.58 -16.17
CA TRP A 257 -0.76 1.82 -15.11
C TRP A 257 -1.93 2.64 -15.66
N PHE A 258 -3.08 2.48 -15.02
CA PHE A 258 -4.24 3.34 -15.21
C PHE A 258 -4.43 4.19 -13.96
N TYR A 259 -4.69 5.48 -14.15
CA TYR A 259 -4.99 6.38 -13.04
C TYR A 259 -6.04 7.41 -13.45
N ILE A 260 -6.61 8.08 -12.45
CA ILE A 260 -7.56 9.18 -12.61
C ILE A 260 -6.93 10.44 -12.04
N ASP A 261 -6.68 11.44 -12.89
CA ASP A 261 -6.15 12.74 -12.46
C ASP A 261 -6.46 13.82 -13.52
N LYS A 262 -6.00 15.05 -13.31
CA LYS A 262 -5.96 16.09 -14.33
C LYS A 262 -5.22 15.60 -15.57
N ALA A 263 -5.68 16.08 -16.73
CA ALA A 263 -5.02 15.74 -17.98
C ALA A 263 -3.55 16.20 -17.94
N PRO A 264 -2.58 15.32 -18.26
CA PRO A 264 -1.19 15.71 -18.33
C PRO A 264 -1.02 16.85 -19.33
N ALA A 265 -0.13 17.78 -19.02
CA ALA A 265 0.18 18.92 -19.88
C ALA A 265 1.47 18.65 -20.65
N ALA A 266 1.47 18.95 -21.95
CA ALA A 266 2.67 18.92 -22.78
C ALA A 266 3.52 20.18 -22.54
N THR A 267 4.05 20.34 -21.33
CA THR A 267 4.99 21.40 -20.99
C THR A 267 6.42 20.90 -21.17
N PRO A 268 7.32 21.68 -21.81
CA PRO A 268 8.72 21.29 -21.95
C PRO A 268 9.32 20.81 -20.62
N PRO A 269 10.05 19.67 -20.61
CA PRO A 269 10.58 18.94 -21.77
C PRO A 269 9.60 17.96 -22.44
N ALA A 270 8.36 17.83 -21.96
CA ALA A 270 7.39 16.92 -22.55
C ALA A 270 6.96 17.36 -23.96
N THR A 271 6.68 16.38 -24.82
CA THR A 271 6.27 16.58 -26.21
C THR A 271 4.99 15.81 -26.53
N THR A 272 4.25 16.24 -27.56
CA THR A 272 3.08 15.50 -28.05
C THR A 272 3.48 14.64 -29.25
N GLU A 273 3.17 13.34 -29.18
CA GLU A 273 3.38 12.37 -30.25
C GLU A 273 2.07 11.65 -30.58
N THR A 274 1.99 11.02 -31.76
CA THR A 274 0.94 10.04 -32.07
C THR A 274 1.54 8.65 -31.97
N ILE A 275 1.05 7.84 -31.03
CA ILE A 275 1.55 6.49 -30.75
C ILE A 275 0.34 5.56 -30.69
N GLY A 276 0.38 4.43 -31.41
CA GLY A 276 -0.75 3.49 -31.45
C GLY A 276 -2.09 4.14 -31.84
N ASN A 277 -2.05 5.12 -32.76
CA ASN A 277 -3.21 5.93 -33.19
C ASN A 277 -3.86 6.81 -32.10
N ARG A 278 -3.16 7.08 -31.00
CA ARG A 278 -3.61 7.99 -29.95
C ARG A 278 -2.63 9.14 -29.74
N SER A 279 -3.18 10.33 -29.49
CA SER A 279 -2.39 11.45 -28.98
C SER A 279 -1.79 11.06 -27.64
N SER A 280 -0.47 11.19 -27.52
CA SER A 280 0.29 10.83 -26.34
C SER A 280 1.21 11.98 -25.93
N ILE A 281 1.37 12.17 -24.64
CA ILE A 281 2.36 13.09 -24.07
C ILE A 281 3.55 12.26 -23.65
N VAL A 282 4.72 12.58 -24.20
CA VAL A 282 5.98 11.89 -23.94
C VAL A 282 6.86 12.80 -23.11
N ASN A 283 7.10 12.41 -21.86
CA ASN A 283 8.08 13.03 -20.98
C ASN A 283 9.31 12.13 -20.89
N ALA A 284 10.43 12.59 -21.41
CA ALA A 284 11.63 11.79 -21.57
C ALA A 284 12.82 12.47 -20.91
N SER A 285 13.61 11.68 -20.18
CA SER A 285 14.96 12.05 -19.75
C SER A 285 15.93 10.93 -20.13
N PRO A 286 16.27 10.80 -21.42
CA PRO A 286 17.13 9.73 -21.89
C PRO A 286 18.55 9.84 -21.32
N PRO A 287 19.26 8.71 -21.17
CA PRO A 287 18.79 7.35 -21.49
C PRO A 287 17.89 6.75 -20.41
N ASP A 288 17.83 7.35 -19.23
CA ASP A 288 17.39 6.66 -18.02
C ASP A 288 15.88 6.42 -17.95
N TYR A 289 15.09 7.38 -18.44
CA TYR A 289 13.66 7.47 -18.13
C TYR A 289 12.81 7.90 -19.33
N CYS A 290 11.64 7.27 -19.45
CA CYS A 290 10.60 7.67 -20.38
C CYS A 290 9.21 7.38 -19.82
N GLN A 291 8.35 8.40 -19.83
CA GLN A 291 6.94 8.29 -19.51
C GLN A 291 6.10 8.69 -20.73
N ILE A 292 5.06 7.92 -21.00
CA ILE A 292 4.13 8.14 -22.12
C ILE A 292 2.71 8.04 -21.60
N ASP A 293 1.99 9.15 -21.63
CA ASP A 293 0.60 9.24 -21.19
C ASP A 293 -0.33 9.37 -22.39
N THR A 294 -1.45 8.63 -22.39
CA THR A 294 -2.58 8.92 -23.29
C THR A 294 -3.86 9.12 -22.50
N VAL A 295 -4.57 10.19 -22.83
CA VAL A 295 -5.85 10.54 -22.21
C VAL A 295 -6.97 9.85 -22.98
N LEU A 296 -7.81 9.11 -22.28
CA LEU A 296 -8.98 8.50 -22.91
C LEU A 296 -10.15 9.49 -22.94
N GLY A 297 -10.35 10.22 -21.85
CA GLY A 297 -11.41 11.23 -21.70
C GLY A 297 -11.80 11.40 -20.24
N PRO A 298 -12.93 12.07 -19.96
CA PRO A 298 -13.40 12.28 -18.58
C PRO A 298 -13.53 10.95 -17.82
N ALA A 299 -13.03 10.90 -16.59
CA ALA A 299 -13.20 9.71 -15.76
C ALA A 299 -14.67 9.54 -15.33
N PRO A 300 -15.14 8.29 -15.10
CA PRO A 300 -16.48 8.07 -14.56
C PRO A 300 -16.67 8.80 -13.21
N GLY A 301 -17.70 9.63 -13.09
CA GLY A 301 -17.93 10.42 -11.88
C GLY A 301 -16.93 11.56 -11.64
N ALA A 302 -16.10 11.91 -12.64
CA ALA A 302 -15.08 12.94 -12.53
C ALA A 302 -15.65 14.28 -12.03
N LYS A 303 -14.96 14.83 -11.02
CA LYS A 303 -15.08 16.23 -10.60
C LYS A 303 -13.87 16.99 -11.14
N ASN A 304 -13.99 18.31 -11.29
CA ASN A 304 -12.86 19.22 -11.56
C ASN A 304 -12.03 18.91 -12.83
N GLY A 305 -12.62 18.25 -13.83
CA GLY A 305 -11.93 17.94 -15.08
C GLY A 305 -10.98 16.75 -15.02
N ALA A 306 -11.11 15.88 -14.02
CA ALA A 306 -10.34 14.63 -13.95
C ALA A 306 -10.64 13.73 -15.17
N VAL A 307 -9.59 13.11 -15.69
CA VAL A 307 -9.61 12.24 -16.85
C VAL A 307 -9.03 10.87 -16.51
N SER A 308 -9.45 9.86 -17.25
CA SER A 308 -8.81 8.55 -17.23
C SER A 308 -7.57 8.57 -18.12
N VAL A 309 -6.44 8.21 -17.54
CA VAL A 309 -5.14 8.20 -18.21
C VAL A 309 -4.55 6.79 -18.20
N ALA A 310 -4.00 6.38 -19.33
CA ALA A 310 -3.11 5.23 -19.41
C ALA A 310 -1.68 5.72 -19.55
N GLN A 311 -0.81 5.25 -18.66
CA GLN A 311 0.59 5.65 -18.59
C GLN A 311 1.51 4.46 -18.76
N ILE A 312 2.48 4.61 -19.64
CA ILE A 312 3.68 3.78 -19.63
C ILE A 312 4.79 4.53 -18.93
N TYR A 313 5.45 3.84 -18.00
CA TYR A 313 6.61 4.30 -17.27
C TYR A 313 7.75 3.31 -17.51
N VAL A 314 8.89 3.78 -18.01
CA VAL A 314 10.10 2.98 -18.16
C VAL A 314 11.28 3.72 -17.53
N SER A 315 11.98 3.05 -16.63
CA SER A 315 13.23 3.50 -16.02
C SER A 315 14.25 2.37 -16.04
N LEU A 316 15.35 2.57 -16.79
CA LEU A 316 16.40 1.56 -17.02
C LEU A 316 17.76 1.96 -16.41
N GLY A 317 17.77 2.96 -15.52
CA GLY A 317 18.97 3.34 -14.74
C GLY A 317 20.19 3.69 -15.61
N GLY A 318 19.95 4.20 -16.81
CA GLY A 318 20.98 4.58 -17.79
C GLY A 318 21.73 3.44 -18.46
N LEU A 319 21.30 2.20 -18.20
CA LEU A 319 21.90 1.03 -18.81
C LEU A 319 21.50 0.90 -20.28
N GLU A 320 20.33 1.39 -20.65
CA GLU A 320 19.77 1.41 -22.00
C GLU A 320 18.78 2.59 -22.14
N ASP A 321 18.52 3.05 -23.36
CA ASP A 321 17.52 4.09 -23.62
C ASP A 321 16.11 3.55 -23.32
N ALA A 322 15.45 4.15 -22.33
CA ALA A 322 14.11 3.77 -21.89
C ALA A 322 13.02 4.08 -22.93
N CYS A 323 13.22 5.07 -23.80
CA CYS A 323 12.15 5.56 -24.65
C CYS A 323 11.75 4.64 -25.81
N PRO A 324 12.67 3.95 -26.52
CA PRO A 324 12.31 2.90 -27.47
C PRO A 324 11.41 1.81 -26.85
N VAL A 325 11.76 1.35 -25.65
CA VAL A 325 10.96 0.36 -24.89
C VAL A 325 9.57 0.90 -24.58
N ALA A 326 9.49 2.12 -24.04
CA ALA A 326 8.22 2.77 -23.71
C ALA A 326 7.31 2.95 -24.94
N ARG A 327 7.87 3.42 -26.07
CA ARG A 327 7.12 3.59 -27.33
C ARG A 327 6.65 2.27 -27.92
N ALA A 328 7.44 1.20 -27.82
CA ALA A 328 7.03 -0.13 -28.27
C ALA A 328 5.87 -0.67 -27.43
N MET A 329 5.95 -0.53 -26.11
CA MET A 329 4.85 -0.87 -25.19
C MET A 329 3.58 -0.07 -25.50
N ALA A 330 3.70 1.23 -25.78
CA ALA A 330 2.57 2.11 -26.06
C ALA A 330 1.91 1.77 -27.40
N ASN A 331 2.70 1.53 -28.46
CA ASN A 331 2.19 1.08 -29.75
C ASN A 331 1.43 -0.25 -29.66
N GLN A 332 1.82 -1.13 -28.73
CA GLN A 332 1.14 -2.39 -28.47
C GLN A 332 -0.17 -2.20 -27.67
N ALA A 333 -0.13 -1.39 -26.61
CA ALA A 333 -1.26 -1.26 -25.69
C ALA A 333 -2.36 -0.30 -26.21
N TRP A 334 -1.99 0.85 -26.78
CA TRP A 334 -2.93 1.96 -27.05
C TRP A 334 -4.07 1.58 -28.02
N PRO A 335 -3.83 0.80 -29.10
CA PRO A 335 -4.89 0.38 -30.00
C PRO A 335 -5.96 -0.50 -29.36
N GLN A 336 -5.64 -1.14 -28.23
CA GLN A 336 -6.53 -2.06 -27.52
C GLN A 336 -7.31 -1.38 -26.38
N LEU A 337 -6.93 -0.14 -26.03
CA LEU A 337 -7.65 0.63 -25.02
C LEU A 337 -9.06 0.98 -25.52
N PRO A 338 -10.05 1.10 -24.62
CA PRO A 338 -11.41 1.49 -25.00
C PRO A 338 -11.44 2.78 -25.83
N LEU A 339 -12.25 2.76 -26.89
CA LEU A 339 -12.64 3.97 -27.62
C LEU A 339 -13.74 4.62 -26.81
N ASN A 340 -13.49 5.82 -26.29
CA ASN A 340 -14.54 6.61 -25.66
C ASN A 340 -15.60 7.05 -26.67
#